data_AF-A0AA47AA52-F1
#
_entry.id   AF-A0AA47AA52-F1
#
_cell.length_a   1.000
_cell.length_b   1.000
_cell.length_c   1.000
_cell.angle_alpha   90.00
_cell.angle_beta   90.00
_cell.angle_gamma   90.00
#
_symmetry.space_group_name_H-M   'P 1'
#
loop_
_entity.id
_entity.type
_entity.pdbx_description
1 polymer ?
#
loop_
_entity_poly.entity_id
_entity_poly.type
_entity_poly.pdbx_seq_one_letter_code
_entity_poly.pdbx_strand_id
1 'polypeptide(L)'
;MKRILVLLAAMIAALTLSVGSAAAHSVVLSSSPEDGEQIAEAPDRVTVTFNENLQEQFAALTVVGPDGNLWSKSDPIIEGATAAVELDGLGPAGEYTIAYRVTSADGHPVSGTRTFTLTQDGTGTPGEAASGDTATGETGAESDESDSSGPAVWWFVVAGVVVVAAGLAFALRKPKA
;
A
#
# COMPACT_ATOMS: atom_id res chain seq x y z
N MET A 1 -2.65 -46.51 13.42
CA MET A 1 -3.49 -45.94 12.34
C MET A 1 -4.41 -44.82 12.84
N LYS A 2 -5.33 -45.06 13.80
CA LYS A 2 -6.22 -44.01 14.38
C LYS A 2 -5.49 -42.77 14.93
N ARG A 3 -4.38 -42.96 15.64
CA ARG A 3 -3.58 -41.85 16.19
C ARG A 3 -2.96 -40.97 15.11
N ILE A 4 -2.51 -41.58 14.01
CA ILE A 4 -1.94 -40.85 12.87
C ILE A 4 -3.02 -40.01 12.19
N LEU A 5 -4.24 -40.54 12.05
CA LEU A 5 -5.34 -39.84 11.42
C LEU A 5 -5.84 -38.64 12.24
N VAL A 6 -5.87 -38.77 13.57
CA VAL A 6 -6.24 -37.67 14.49
C VAL A 6 -5.18 -36.57 14.46
N LEU A 7 -3.90 -36.94 14.43
CA LEU A 7 -2.81 -35.97 14.30
C LEU A 7 -2.88 -35.23 12.97
N LEU A 8 -3.18 -35.94 11.86
CA LEU A 8 -3.32 -35.32 10.55
C LEU A 8 -4.49 -34.33 10.50
N ALA A 9 -5.65 -34.70 11.05
CA ALA A 9 -6.83 -33.85 11.11
C ALA A 9 -6.60 -32.60 12.00
N ALA A 10 -5.91 -32.77 13.13
CA ALA A 10 -5.53 -31.65 13.99
C ALA A 10 -4.55 -30.69 13.30
N MET A 11 -3.61 -31.23 12.50
CA MET A 11 -2.67 -30.41 11.76
C MET A 11 -3.34 -29.60 10.63
N ILE A 12 -4.31 -30.20 9.93
CA ILE A 12 -5.09 -29.51 8.89
C ILE A 12 -5.95 -28.41 9.51
N ALA A 13 -6.63 -28.69 10.63
CA ALA A 13 -7.41 -27.69 11.35
C ALA A 13 -6.55 -26.52 11.84
N ALA A 14 -5.34 -26.81 12.35
CA ALA A 14 -4.39 -25.79 12.77
C ALA A 14 -3.92 -24.89 11.61
N LEU A 15 -3.76 -25.44 10.40
CA LEU A 15 -3.38 -24.67 9.21
C LEU A 15 -4.47 -23.70 8.73
N THR A 16 -5.75 -24.04 8.94
CA THR A 16 -6.88 -23.19 8.50
C THR A 16 -7.14 -21.98 9.40
N LEU A 17 -6.59 -21.96 10.62
CA LEU A 17 -6.76 -20.83 11.55
C LEU A 17 -5.73 -19.70 11.30
N SER A 18 -4.80 -19.86 10.36
CA SER A 18 -3.72 -18.90 10.09
C SER A 18 -3.85 -18.16 8.75
N VAL A 19 -5.08 -17.92 8.27
CA VAL A 19 -5.29 -16.99 7.14
C VAL A 19 -5.20 -15.56 7.65
N GLY A 20 -3.97 -15.09 7.88
CA GLY A 20 -3.70 -13.67 8.04
C GLY A 20 -3.95 -12.96 6.72
N SER A 21 -4.55 -11.77 6.76
CA SER A 21 -4.60 -10.89 5.60
C SER A 21 -3.17 -10.50 5.22
N ALA A 22 -2.68 -10.96 4.08
CA ALA A 22 -1.47 -10.38 3.50
C ALA A 22 -1.82 -8.96 3.04
N ALA A 23 -1.25 -7.94 3.70
CA ALA A 23 -1.34 -6.57 3.22
C ALA A 23 -0.49 -6.48 1.94
N ALA A 24 -1.15 -6.51 0.78
CA ALA A 24 -0.49 -6.57 -0.53
C ALA A 24 -0.19 -5.19 -1.13
N HIS A 25 -0.49 -4.09 -0.43
CA HIS A 25 -0.27 -2.74 -0.98
C HIS A 25 0.90 -2.05 -0.29
N SER A 26 1.71 -1.34 -1.08
CA SER A 26 2.72 -0.42 -0.55
C SER A 26 2.06 0.64 0.32
N VAL A 27 2.55 0.77 1.55
CA VAL A 27 2.14 1.81 2.50
C VAL A 27 3.30 2.75 2.75
N VAL A 28 2.99 4.05 2.84
CA VAL A 28 3.96 5.06 3.27
C VAL A 28 4.31 4.82 4.73
N LEU A 29 5.61 4.71 5.01
CA LEU A 29 6.17 4.61 6.36
C LEU A 29 6.55 5.98 6.92
N SER A 30 7.13 6.85 6.10
CA SER A 30 7.59 8.17 6.51
C SER A 30 7.76 9.11 5.32
N SER A 31 7.87 10.41 5.59
CA SER A 31 8.29 11.43 4.64
C SER A 31 9.32 12.35 5.29
N SER A 32 10.11 13.03 4.47
CA SER A 32 10.94 14.15 4.91
C SER A 32 10.68 15.34 3.97
N PRO A 33 10.17 16.48 4.47
CA PRO A 33 9.66 16.71 5.83
C PRO A 33 8.56 15.71 6.27
N GLU A 34 8.40 15.53 7.58
CA GLU A 34 7.33 14.70 8.15
C GLU A 34 5.94 15.29 7.82
N ASP A 35 4.92 14.45 7.81
CA ASP A 35 3.55 14.89 7.53
C ASP A 35 3.07 15.89 8.60
N GLY A 36 2.71 17.09 8.17
CA GLY A 36 2.35 18.22 9.02
C GLY A 36 3.54 18.90 9.71
N GLU A 37 4.79 18.58 9.35
CA GLU A 37 5.97 19.22 9.94
C GLU A 37 6.01 20.72 9.61
N GLN A 38 6.49 21.53 10.57
CA GLN A 38 6.75 22.94 10.36
C GLN A 38 8.26 23.20 10.29
N ILE A 39 8.71 23.75 9.18
CA ILE A 39 10.13 24.02 8.93
C ILE A 39 10.36 25.52 8.67
N ALA A 40 11.52 26.02 9.06
CA ALA A 40 11.89 27.43 8.86
C ALA A 40 12.54 27.69 7.50
N GLU A 41 13.27 26.70 6.99
CA GLU A 41 14.04 26.79 5.76
C GLU A 41 13.63 25.68 4.79
N ALA A 42 13.73 25.96 3.50
CA ALA A 42 13.49 24.98 2.46
C ALA A 42 14.52 23.83 2.53
N PRO A 43 14.09 22.56 2.46
CA PRO A 43 15.03 21.46 2.35
C PRO A 43 15.53 21.36 0.91
N ASP A 44 16.69 20.73 0.71
CA ASP A 44 17.24 20.49 -0.64
C ASP A 44 16.43 19.46 -1.44
N ARG A 45 15.73 18.56 -0.75
CA ARG A 45 14.87 17.54 -1.36
C ARG A 45 13.72 17.15 -0.45
N VAL A 46 12.68 16.62 -1.05
CA VAL A 46 11.58 15.95 -0.34
C VAL A 46 11.66 14.45 -0.61
N THR A 47 11.36 13.64 0.39
CA THR A 47 11.30 12.18 0.25
C THR A 47 10.02 11.57 0.83
N VAL A 48 9.59 10.44 0.25
CA VAL A 48 8.52 9.58 0.77
C VAL A 48 9.04 8.14 0.76
N THR A 49 9.03 7.50 1.92
CA THR A 49 9.54 6.13 2.12
C THR A 49 8.38 5.16 2.30
N PHE A 50 8.44 4.03 1.62
CA PHE A 50 7.44 2.97 1.65
C PHE A 50 7.96 1.72 2.36
N ASN A 51 7.07 0.77 2.63
CA ASN A 51 7.41 -0.51 3.29
C ASN A 51 8.04 -1.56 2.36
N GLU A 52 8.11 -1.29 1.06
CA GLU A 52 8.69 -2.16 0.04
C GLU A 52 9.35 -1.34 -1.06
N ASN A 53 10.13 -2.02 -1.90
CA ASN A 53 10.79 -1.38 -3.03
C ASN A 53 9.79 -0.88 -4.06
N LEU A 54 10.14 0.21 -4.72
CA LEU A 54 9.39 0.82 -5.79
C LEU A 54 10.00 0.44 -7.15
N GLN A 55 9.18 0.42 -8.18
CA GLN A 55 9.65 0.41 -9.56
C GLN A 55 10.05 1.82 -9.99
N GLU A 56 11.10 1.93 -10.79
CA GLU A 56 11.62 3.21 -11.27
C GLU A 56 10.70 3.86 -12.31
N GLN A 57 9.96 3.06 -13.08
CA GLN A 57 9.12 3.55 -14.16
C GLN A 57 7.80 4.12 -13.62
N PHE A 58 7.32 5.17 -14.30
CA PHE A 58 6.00 5.80 -14.04
C PHE A 58 5.83 6.41 -12.65
N ALA A 59 6.92 6.62 -11.91
CA ALA A 59 6.88 7.40 -10.69
C ALA A 59 6.62 8.88 -10.98
N ALA A 60 5.81 9.50 -10.14
CA ALA A 60 5.58 10.94 -10.06
C ALA A 60 5.69 11.36 -8.60
N LEU A 61 6.43 12.43 -8.32
CA LEU A 61 6.53 13.06 -7.02
C LEU A 61 6.74 14.55 -7.25
N THR A 62 5.83 15.35 -6.72
CA THR A 62 5.80 16.80 -6.95
C THR A 62 5.53 17.52 -5.64
N VAL A 63 5.99 18.76 -5.56
CA VAL A 63 5.71 19.64 -4.43
C VAL A 63 4.96 20.85 -4.95
N VAL A 64 3.78 21.13 -4.40
CA VAL A 64 2.93 22.27 -4.75
C VAL A 64 2.86 23.22 -3.57
N GLY A 65 3.10 24.50 -3.81
CA GLY A 65 3.13 25.53 -2.77
C GLY A 65 1.76 26.15 -2.50
N PRO A 66 1.66 27.04 -1.49
CA PRO A 66 0.41 27.71 -1.15
C PRO A 66 -0.05 28.71 -2.23
N ASP A 67 0.84 29.04 -3.17
CA ASP A 67 0.58 29.84 -4.36
C ASP A 67 0.00 29.00 -5.53
N GLY A 68 -0.12 27.68 -5.36
CA GLY A 68 -0.62 26.76 -6.39
C GLY A 68 0.39 26.44 -7.48
N ASN A 69 1.66 26.83 -7.33
CA ASN A 69 2.72 26.53 -8.30
C ASN A 69 3.51 25.28 -7.91
N LEU A 70 4.16 24.66 -8.90
CA LEU A 70 5.11 23.58 -8.67
C LEU A 70 6.43 24.13 -8.10
N TRP A 71 6.95 23.47 -7.07
CA TRP A 71 8.22 23.79 -6.42
C TRP A 71 9.26 22.67 -6.54
N SER A 72 8.85 21.49 -6.99
CA SER A 72 9.76 20.42 -7.44
C SER A 72 10.43 20.78 -8.77
N LYS A 73 11.74 20.48 -8.90
CA LYS A 73 12.56 20.86 -10.07
C LYS A 73 13.06 19.71 -10.92
N SER A 74 12.98 18.48 -10.43
CA SER A 74 13.46 17.29 -11.12
C SER A 74 12.34 16.28 -11.36
N ASP A 75 12.61 15.34 -12.27
CA ASP A 75 11.86 14.09 -12.31
C ASP A 75 12.12 13.30 -11.01
N PRO A 76 11.19 12.44 -10.57
CA PRO A 76 11.35 11.67 -9.34
C PRO A 76 12.55 10.73 -9.41
N ILE A 77 13.29 10.66 -8.30
CA ILE A 77 14.40 9.75 -8.11
C ILE A 77 13.92 8.61 -7.21
N ILE A 78 14.06 7.37 -7.67
CA ILE A 78 13.69 6.17 -6.90
C ILE A 78 14.95 5.52 -6.33
N GLU A 79 15.01 5.41 -5.00
CA GLU A 79 16.11 4.83 -4.23
C GLU A 79 15.57 3.65 -3.39
N GLY A 80 15.41 2.49 -4.04
CA GLY A 80 14.84 1.31 -3.38
C GLY A 80 13.38 1.52 -2.98
N ALA A 81 13.11 1.71 -1.69
CA ALA A 81 11.76 1.95 -1.14
C ALA A 81 11.39 3.44 -1.03
N THR A 82 12.27 4.34 -1.49
CA THR A 82 12.12 5.78 -1.31
C THR A 82 11.94 6.48 -2.65
N ALA A 83 10.92 7.33 -2.75
CA ALA A 83 10.77 8.28 -3.83
C ALA A 83 11.24 9.66 -3.35
N ALA A 84 12.01 10.36 -4.17
CA ALA A 84 12.55 11.68 -3.86
C ALA A 84 12.36 12.66 -5.02
N VAL A 85 12.28 13.95 -4.71
CA VAL A 85 12.39 15.03 -5.70
C VAL A 85 13.24 16.15 -5.14
N GLU A 86 14.04 16.78 -6.01
CA GLU A 86 14.90 17.90 -5.63
C GLU A 86 14.12 19.21 -5.65
N LEU A 87 14.47 20.07 -4.71
CA LEU A 87 14.00 21.44 -4.61
C LEU A 87 15.16 22.40 -4.88
N ASP A 88 14.85 23.60 -5.36
CA ASP A 88 15.83 24.68 -5.53
C ASP A 88 15.34 25.92 -4.76
N GLY A 89 15.18 25.72 -3.45
CA GLY A 89 14.48 26.64 -2.57
C GLY A 89 12.95 26.58 -2.68
N LEU A 90 12.29 27.22 -1.72
CA LEU A 90 10.85 27.44 -1.68
C LEU A 90 10.54 28.94 -1.67
N GLY A 91 9.28 29.32 -1.83
CA GLY A 91 8.85 30.71 -1.91
C GLY A 91 8.02 31.11 -0.70
N PRO A 92 6.72 31.42 -0.86
CA PRO A 92 5.91 31.94 0.23
C PRO A 92 5.83 30.98 1.42
N ALA A 93 5.81 31.54 2.63
CA ALA A 93 5.41 30.82 3.82
C ALA A 93 3.98 30.28 3.66
N GLY A 94 3.73 29.10 4.21
CA GLY A 94 2.45 28.42 4.12
C GLY A 94 2.59 26.91 3.93
N GLU A 95 1.46 26.27 3.67
CA GLU A 95 1.39 24.82 3.47
C GLU A 95 1.85 24.45 2.06
N TYR A 96 2.75 23.47 2.00
CA TYR A 96 3.21 22.81 0.79
C TYR A 96 2.66 21.37 0.78
N THR A 97 2.19 20.93 -0.38
CA THR A 97 1.67 19.58 -0.61
C THR A 97 2.66 18.77 -1.42
N ILE A 98 3.10 17.65 -0.86
CA ILE A 98 3.88 16.61 -1.52
C ILE A 98 2.88 15.63 -2.14
N ALA A 99 2.73 15.64 -3.45
CA ALA A 99 1.86 14.70 -4.17
C ALA A 99 2.71 13.62 -4.84
N TYR A 100 2.36 12.35 -4.64
CA TYR A 100 3.08 11.22 -5.19
C TYR A 100 2.16 10.22 -5.89
N ARG A 101 2.72 9.54 -6.89
CA ARG A 101 2.22 8.34 -7.53
C ARG A 101 3.41 7.43 -7.82
N VAL A 102 3.45 6.26 -7.22
CA VAL A 102 4.54 5.29 -7.36
C VAL A 102 3.99 3.92 -7.72
N THR A 103 4.82 3.03 -8.23
CA THR A 103 4.45 1.63 -8.49
C THR A 103 5.23 0.74 -7.54
N SER A 104 4.53 -0.07 -6.75
CA SER A 104 5.11 -1.04 -5.82
C SER A 104 5.85 -2.17 -6.54
N ALA A 105 6.66 -2.94 -5.81
CA ALA A 105 7.39 -4.07 -6.38
C ALA A 105 6.44 -5.14 -6.96
N ASP A 106 5.22 -5.26 -6.45
CA ASP A 106 4.20 -6.18 -6.96
C ASP A 106 3.41 -5.64 -8.17
N GLY A 107 3.66 -4.39 -8.58
CA GLY A 107 3.12 -3.79 -9.80
C GLY A 107 1.87 -2.93 -9.62
N HIS A 108 1.38 -2.74 -8.39
CA HIS A 108 0.24 -1.88 -8.12
C HIS A 108 0.64 -0.39 -8.02
N PRO A 109 -0.10 0.53 -8.67
CA PRO A 109 0.12 1.95 -8.46
C PRO A 109 -0.45 2.38 -7.10
N VAL A 110 0.32 3.16 -6.35
CA VAL A 110 -0.08 3.80 -5.10
C VAL A 110 0.06 5.30 -5.27
N SER A 111 -0.95 6.06 -4.86
CA SER A 111 -0.95 7.53 -4.94
C SER A 111 -1.44 8.13 -3.64
N GLY A 112 -1.01 9.35 -3.36
CA GLY A 112 -1.45 10.08 -2.18
C GLY A 112 -0.72 11.39 -2.01
N THR A 113 -0.98 12.03 -0.86
CA THR A 113 -0.37 13.30 -0.50
C THR A 113 0.20 13.28 0.92
N ARG A 114 1.15 14.17 1.15
CA ARG A 114 1.66 14.58 2.47
C ARG A 114 1.77 16.09 2.49
N THR A 115 1.71 16.72 3.65
CA THR A 115 1.86 18.17 3.76
C THR A 115 3.00 18.54 4.69
N PHE A 116 3.56 19.72 4.50
CA PHE A 116 4.44 20.38 5.46
C PHE A 116 4.25 21.89 5.36
N THR A 117 4.61 22.64 6.39
CA THR A 117 4.45 24.09 6.42
C THR A 117 5.81 24.77 6.47
N LEU A 118 6.06 25.66 5.52
CA LEU A 118 7.18 26.59 5.59
C LEU A 118 6.74 27.81 6.43
N THR A 119 7.51 28.13 7.46
CA THR A 119 7.14 29.19 8.43
C THR A 119 7.68 30.57 8.08
N GLN A 120 8.57 30.67 7.10
CA GLN A 120 9.17 31.93 6.64
C GLN A 120 9.22 31.97 5.12
N ASP A 121 9.09 33.16 4.54
CA ASP A 121 9.22 33.32 3.09
C ASP A 121 10.66 32.98 2.65
N GLY A 122 10.78 32.07 1.69
CA GLY A 122 11.99 31.79 0.95
C GLY A 122 12.12 32.64 -0.31
N THR A 123 13.26 32.47 -0.99
CA THR A 123 13.64 33.23 -2.19
C THR A 123 13.69 32.37 -3.45
N GLY A 124 13.18 31.15 -3.39
CA GLY A 124 13.12 30.25 -4.53
C GLY A 124 12.21 30.80 -5.64
N THR A 125 12.36 30.25 -6.84
CA THR A 125 11.52 30.62 -7.99
C THR A 125 10.55 29.49 -8.31
N PRO A 126 9.22 29.75 -8.36
CA PRO A 126 8.24 28.71 -8.67
C PRO A 126 8.43 28.18 -10.10
N GLY A 127 7.99 26.96 -10.33
CA GLY A 127 7.74 26.39 -11.64
C GLY A 127 6.41 26.83 -12.22
N GLU A 128 5.88 26.05 -13.16
CA GLU A 128 4.57 26.30 -13.75
C GLU A 128 3.45 26.13 -12.70
N ALA A 129 2.32 26.78 -12.94
CA ALA A 129 1.11 26.58 -12.15
C ALA A 129 0.72 25.10 -12.17
N ALA A 130 0.45 24.52 -11.01
CA ALA A 130 -0.05 23.16 -10.94
C ALA A 130 -1.43 23.13 -11.61
N SER A 131 -1.53 22.46 -12.76
CA SER A 131 -2.82 22.25 -13.41
C SER A 131 -3.62 21.28 -12.55
N GLY A 132 -4.59 21.81 -11.82
CA GLY A 132 -5.57 21.04 -11.07
C GLY A 132 -6.53 20.32 -12.02
N ASP A 133 -6.07 19.28 -12.70
CA ASP A 133 -6.97 18.18 -12.99
C ASP A 133 -7.20 17.48 -11.64
N THR A 134 -8.13 18.03 -10.86
CA THR A 134 -8.79 17.26 -9.83
C THR A 134 -9.46 16.11 -10.58
N ALA A 135 -8.74 15.00 -10.70
CA ALA A 135 -9.35 13.71 -10.79
C ALA A 135 -10.24 13.64 -9.54
N THR A 136 -11.48 14.06 -9.71
CA THR A 136 -12.60 13.69 -8.87
C THR A 136 -12.70 12.19 -9.08
N GLY A 137 -11.79 11.46 -8.44
CA GLY A 137 -12.00 10.06 -8.10
C GLY A 137 -13.24 10.09 -7.25
N GLU A 138 -14.34 9.78 -7.91
CA GLU A 138 -15.64 9.55 -7.33
C GLU A 138 -15.45 8.92 -5.95
N THR A 139 -16.08 9.52 -4.95
CA THR A 139 -16.25 8.93 -3.64
C THR A 139 -17.15 7.70 -3.80
N GLY A 140 -16.59 6.64 -4.36
CA GLY A 140 -17.06 5.29 -4.18
C GLY A 140 -16.68 4.88 -2.77
N ALA A 141 -17.48 5.29 -1.79
CA ALA A 141 -17.66 4.48 -0.60
C ALA A 141 -18.35 3.17 -1.04
N GLU A 142 -17.62 2.32 -1.75
CA GLU A 142 -18.01 0.94 -1.95
C GLU A 142 -17.74 0.28 -0.60
N SER A 143 -18.83 0.12 0.13
CA SER A 143 -18.94 -0.91 1.15
C SER A 143 -18.81 -2.23 0.39
N ASP A 144 -17.56 -2.65 0.18
CA ASP A 144 -17.22 -3.97 -0.28
C ASP A 144 -17.50 -4.95 0.87
N GLU A 145 -18.79 -5.20 1.11
CA GLU A 145 -19.22 -6.57 1.33
C GLU A 145 -18.92 -7.33 0.04
N SER A 146 -17.66 -7.70 -0.14
CA SER A 146 -17.24 -8.67 -1.15
C SER A 146 -17.85 -10.01 -0.77
N ASP A 147 -19.10 -10.20 -1.18
CA ASP A 147 -19.70 -11.50 -1.42
C ASP A 147 -18.88 -12.14 -2.54
N SER A 148 -17.75 -12.72 -2.12
CA SER A 148 -16.77 -13.35 -2.98
C SER A 148 -17.42 -14.52 -3.73
N SER A 149 -18.00 -14.20 -4.88
CA SER A 149 -18.38 -15.17 -5.90
C SER A 149 -17.13 -15.66 -6.65
N GLY A 150 -16.09 -16.02 -5.90
CA GLY A 150 -15.15 -17.05 -6.33
C GLY A 150 -15.85 -18.41 -6.28
N PRO A 151 -15.32 -19.47 -6.92
CA PRO A 151 -15.92 -20.80 -6.85
C PRO A 151 -16.06 -21.16 -5.37
N ALA A 152 -17.30 -21.22 -4.93
CA ALA A 152 -17.64 -20.97 -3.53
C ALA A 152 -16.90 -21.96 -2.63
N VAL A 153 -15.86 -21.50 -1.94
CA VAL A 153 -14.82 -22.35 -1.31
C VAL A 153 -15.41 -23.45 -0.41
N TRP A 154 -16.64 -23.25 0.06
CA TRP A 154 -17.46 -24.26 0.74
C TRP A 154 -17.54 -25.60 0.00
N TRP A 155 -17.53 -25.67 -1.35
CA TRP A 155 -17.56 -26.96 -2.05
C TRP A 155 -16.25 -27.75 -1.86
N PHE A 156 -15.10 -27.06 -1.79
CA PHE A 156 -13.82 -27.68 -1.45
C PHE A 156 -13.77 -28.11 0.02
N VAL A 157 -14.36 -27.30 0.92
CA VAL A 157 -14.48 -27.66 2.34
C VAL A 157 -15.37 -28.89 2.52
N VAL A 158 -16.54 -28.92 1.88
CA VAL A 158 -17.45 -30.07 1.89
C VAL A 158 -16.79 -31.30 1.27
N ALA A 159 -16.11 -31.16 0.13
CA ALA A 159 -15.36 -32.25 -0.48
C ALA A 159 -14.26 -32.79 0.46
N GLY A 160 -13.52 -31.89 1.10
CA GLY A 160 -12.50 -32.24 2.10
C GLY A 160 -13.09 -33.01 3.28
N VAL A 161 -14.21 -32.52 3.85
CA VAL A 161 -14.90 -33.19 4.97
C VAL A 161 -15.42 -34.57 4.56
N VAL A 162 -15.99 -34.71 3.37
CA VAL A 162 -16.49 -36.00 2.86
C VAL A 162 -15.36 -37.00 2.68
N VAL A 163 -14.22 -36.59 2.12
CA VAL A 163 -13.04 -37.47 1.96
C VAL A 163 -12.50 -37.92 3.32
N VAL A 164 -12.41 -37.00 4.29
CA VAL A 164 -11.96 -37.32 5.65
C VAL A 164 -12.94 -38.28 6.34
N ALA A 165 -14.25 -38.03 6.23
CA ALA A 165 -15.29 -38.88 6.82
C ALA A 165 -15.32 -40.28 6.19
N ALA A 166 -15.18 -40.38 4.87
CA ALA A 166 -15.08 -41.64 4.15
C ALA A 166 -13.82 -42.44 4.54
N GLY A 167 -12.68 -41.76 4.65
CA GLY A 167 -11.43 -42.35 5.14
C GLY A 167 -11.55 -42.89 6.56
N LEU A 168 -12.20 -42.14 7.46
CA LEU A 168 -12.51 -42.56 8.83
C LEU A 168 -13.43 -43.79 8.85
N ALA A 169 -14.53 -43.77 8.09
CA ALA A 169 -15.49 -44.87 8.03
C ALA A 169 -14.86 -46.17 7.48
N PHE A 170 -14.03 -46.06 6.45
CA PHE A 170 -13.28 -47.19 5.89
C PHE A 170 -12.27 -47.74 6.90
N ALA A 171 -11.51 -46.88 7.59
CA ALA A 171 -10.52 -47.29 8.58
C ALA A 171 -11.13 -47.84 9.88
N LEU A 172 -12.38 -47.49 10.19
CA LEU A 172 -13.14 -47.99 11.34
C LEU A 172 -13.92 -49.27 11.06
N ARG A 173 -14.05 -49.67 9.79
CA ARG A 173 -14.76 -50.88 9.39
C ARG A 173 -14.01 -52.10 9.93
N LYS A 174 -14.59 -52.79 10.91
CA LYS A 174 -14.02 -54.05 11.40
C LYS A 174 -13.97 -55.05 10.24
N PRO A 175 -12.83 -55.75 10.01
CA PRO A 175 -12.79 -56.82 9.04
C PRO A 175 -13.80 -57.89 9.47
N LYS A 176 -14.63 -58.36 8.54
CA LYS A 176 -15.43 -59.55 8.78
C LYS A 176 -14.43 -60.72 8.81
N ALA A 177 -14.36 -61.42 9.95
CA ALA A 177 -13.81 -62.76 10.02
C ALA A 177 -14.73 -63.72 9.24
#